data_AF-A0A7L5SWK3-F1
#
_entry.id   AF-A0A7L5SWK3-F1
#
_cell.length_a   1.000
_cell.length_b   1.000
_cell.length_c   1.000
_cell.angle_alpha   90.00
_cell.angle_beta   90.00
_cell.angle_gamma   90.00
#
_symmetry.space_group_name_H-M   'P 1'
#
loop_
_entity.id
_entity.type
_entity.pdbx_description
1 polymer ?
#
loop_
_entity_poly.entity_id
_entity_poly.type
_entity_poly.pdbx_seq_one_letter_code
_entity_poly.pdbx_strand_id
1 'polypeptide(L)' 'MSVQVCARCQETTGQPVVVAIGHGASAGGGTVYACPDCAPTFPQQRDPFDGSLLARHRRLERGR' A
#
# COMPACT_ATOMS: atom_id res chain seq x y z
N MET A 1 9.96 19.57 6.05
CA MET A 1 9.13 18.49 6.65
C MET A 1 7.69 18.73 6.20
N SER A 2 7.08 17.76 5.52
CA SER A 2 5.66 17.82 5.15
C SER A 2 4.79 17.33 6.31
N VAL A 3 3.79 18.09 6.71
CA VAL A 3 2.78 17.64 7.66
C VAL A 3 1.77 16.76 6.94
N GLN A 4 1.45 15.59 7.51
CA GLN A 4 0.41 14.70 6.99
C GLN A 4 -0.56 14.30 8.10
N VAL A 5 -1.76 13.86 7.73
CA VAL A 5 -2.72 13.27 8.67
C VAL A 5 -2.43 11.79 8.84
N CYS A 6 -2.38 11.33 10.08
CA CYS A 6 -2.24 9.91 10.40
C CYS A 6 -3.54 9.16 10.06
N ALA A 7 -3.47 8.14 9.21
CA ALA A 7 -4.63 7.34 8.83
C ALA A 7 -5.25 6.53 9.99
N ARG A 8 -4.52 6.35 11.11
CA ARG A 8 -4.99 5.62 12.29
C ARG A 8 -5.68 6.53 13.31
N CYS A 9 -4.94 7.49 13.88
CA CYS A 9 -5.46 8.37 14.94
C CYS A 9 -6.09 9.66 14.41
N GLN A 10 -5.99 9.95 13.11
CA GLN A 10 -6.51 11.16 12.45
C GLN A 10 -5.90 12.49 12.90
N GLU A 11 -4.84 12.45 13.70
CA GLU A 11 -4.07 13.64 14.07
C GLU A 11 -3.01 13.97 13.02
N THR A 12 -2.63 15.25 12.94
CA THR A 12 -1.52 15.68 12.08
C THR A 12 -0.18 15.30 12.69
N THR A 13 0.77 14.93 11.84
CA THR A 13 2.15 14.60 12.25
C THR A 13 3.16 15.29 11.36
N GLY A 14 4.21 15.84 11.97
CA GLY A 14 5.38 16.38 11.27
C GLY A 14 6.41 15.30 10.87
N GLN A 15 6.20 14.06 11.29
CA GLN A 15 7.08 12.91 11.04
C GLN A 15 6.28 11.77 10.39
N PRO A 16 5.75 11.97 9.17
CA PRO A 16 4.90 10.97 8.53
C PRO A 16 5.70 9.74 8.08
N VAL A 17 5.19 8.56 8.42
CA VAL A 17 5.69 7.27 7.96
C VAL A 17 4.73 6.72 6.90
N VAL A 18 5.25 6.28 5.76
CA VAL A 18 4.43 5.63 4.72
C VAL A 18 4.08 4.22 5.18
N VAL A 19 2.78 3.90 5.24
CA VAL A 19 2.30 2.57 5.68
C VAL A 19 1.64 1.77 4.57
N ALA A 20 1.16 2.43 3.51
CA ALA A 20 0.65 1.76 2.31
C ALA A 20 0.69 2.69 1.11
N ILE A 21 0.75 2.10 -0.09
CA ILE A 21 0.57 2.78 -1.37
C ILE A 21 -0.60 2.09 -2.06
N GLY A 22 -1.68 2.84 -2.28
CA GLY A 22 -2.80 2.42 -3.10
C GLY A 22 -2.48 2.66 -4.58
N HIS A 23 -2.69 1.65 -5.42
CA HIS A 23 -2.63 1.78 -6.87
C HIS A 23 -4.04 1.69 -7.44
N GLY A 24 -4.45 2.70 -8.20
CA GLY A 24 -5.76 2.75 -8.86
C GLY A 24 -5.60 2.95 -10.36
N ALA A 25 -6.25 2.12 -11.17
CA ALA A 25 -6.20 2.23 -12.63
C ALA A 25 -6.95 3.47 -13.15
N SER A 26 -8.04 3.87 -12.49
CA SER A 26 -8.91 4.96 -12.95
C SER A 26 -8.86 6.20 -12.04
N ALA A 27 -8.79 6.00 -10.72
CA ALA A 27 -8.84 7.09 -9.75
C ALA A 27 -7.45 7.66 -9.39
N GLY A 28 -6.38 7.11 -9.96
CA GLY A 28 -5.01 7.39 -9.52
C GLY A 28 -4.65 6.64 -8.24
N GLY A 29 -3.35 6.48 -8.00
CA GLY A 29 -2.83 5.93 -6.75
C GLY A 29 -2.70 7.00 -5.66
N GLY A 30 -2.43 6.56 -4.43
CA GLY A 30 -2.22 7.46 -3.30
C GLY A 30 -1.35 6.83 -2.22
N THR A 31 -0.64 7.68 -1.47
CA THR A 31 0.20 7.27 -0.35
C THR A 31 -0.55 7.46 0.96
N VAL A 32 -0.60 6.42 1.78
CA VAL A 32 -1.19 6.44 3.12
C VAL A 32 -0.08 6.65 4.15
N TYR A 33 -0.27 7.63 5.01
CA TYR A 33 0.69 8.00 6.05
C TYR A 33 0.17 7.69 7.46
N ALA A 34 1.07 7.40 8.39
CA ALA A 34 0.80 7.28 9.81
C ALA A 34 1.85 8.04 10.64
N CYS A 35 1.52 8.37 11.89
CA CYS A 35 2.50 8.82 12.87
C CYS A 35 3.41 7.64 13.30
N PRO A 36 4.63 7.91 13.80
CA PRO A 36 5.59 6.86 14.13
C PRO A 36 5.09 5.88 15.20
N ASP A 37 4.23 6.33 16.11
CA ASP A 37 3.61 5.49 17.15
C ASP A 37 2.59 4.50 16.56
N CYS A 38 1.80 4.95 15.59
CA CYS A 38 0.78 4.11 14.95
C CYS A 38 1.33 3.22 13.83
N ALA A 39 2.44 3.59 13.18
CA ALA A 39 2.97 2.89 12.01
C ALA A 39 3.19 1.37 12.22
N PRO A 40 3.73 0.89 13.36
CA PRO A 40 3.94 -0.54 13.61
C PRO A 40 2.65 -1.36 13.71
N THR A 41 1.49 -0.72 13.86
CA THR A 41 0.20 -1.41 13.97
C THR A 41 -0.42 -1.76 12.62
N PHE A 42 0.10 -1.21 11.52
CA PHE A 42 -0.38 -1.52 10.18
C PHE A 42 0.16 -2.88 9.71
N PRO A 43 -0.66 -3.71 9.07
CA PRO A 43 -0.15 -4.92 8.43
C PRO A 43 0.83 -4.54 7.32
N GLN A 44 1.80 -5.42 7.06
CA GLN A 44 2.72 -5.23 5.94
C GLN A 44 1.93 -5.18 4.63
N GLN A 45 2.15 -4.13 3.83
CA GLN A 45 1.54 -4.02 2.52
C GLN A 45 1.95 -5.22 1.67
N ARG A 46 0.96 -5.93 1.13
CA ARG A 46 1.22 -7.02 0.20
C ARG A 46 1.84 -6.49 -1.08
N ASP A 47 2.81 -7.21 -1.63
CA ASP A 47 3.31 -6.92 -2.96
C ASP A 47 2.18 -7.09 -4.00
N PRO A 48 1.89 -6.10 -4.85
CA PRO A 48 0.81 -6.18 -5.83
C PRO A 48 0.97 -7.31 -6.85
N PHE A 49 2.18 -7.83 -7.06
CA PHE A 49 2.49 -8.83 -8.08
C PHE A 49 2.61 -10.26 -7.54
N ASP A 50 2.64 -10.46 -6.22
CA ASP A 50 2.73 -11.74 -5.50
C ASP A 50 1.78 -12.84 -6.04
N GLY A 51 0.60 -12.47 -6.56
CA GLY A 51 -0.36 -13.41 -7.17
C GLY A 51 -0.43 -13.41 -8.71
N SER A 52 0.14 -12.41 -9.37
CA SER A 52 -0.04 -12.18 -10.82
C SER A 52 0.84 -13.08 -11.69
N LEU A 53 2.05 -13.43 -11.21
CA LEU A 53 2.93 -14.37 -11.91
C LEU A 53 2.27 -15.74 -12.03
N LEU A 54 1.66 -16.25 -10.95
CA LEU A 54 0.94 -17.52 -10.94
C LEU A 54 -0.24 -17.56 -11.93
N ALA A 55 -0.98 -16.46 -12.08
CA ALA A 55 -2.07 -16.37 -13.05
C ALA A 55 -1.57 -16.45 -14.51
N ARG A 56 -0.38 -15.93 -14.79
CA ARG A 56 0.25 -16.00 -16.12
C ARG A 56 0.71 -17.41 -16.46
N HIS A 57 1.27 -18.15 -15.50
CA HIS A 57 1.67 -19.55 -15.70
C HIS A 57 0.50 -20.44 -16.09
N ARG A 58 -0.64 -20.37 -15.39
CA ARG A 58 -1.84 -21.16 -15.71
C ARG A 58 -2.43 -20.90 -17.09
N ARG A 59 -2.27 -19.69 -17.63
CA ARG A 59 -2.73 -19.36 -19.00
C ARG A 59 -1.87 -20.06 -20.04
N LEU A 60 -0.55 -20.12 -19.83
CA LEU A 60 0.37 -20.77 -20.78
C LEU A 60 0.22 -22.30 -20.77
N GLU A 61 -0.01 -22.90 -19.60
CA GLU A 61 -0.20 -24.36 -19.47
C GLU A 61 -1.49 -24.87 -20.12
N ARG A 62 -2.53 -24.03 -20.23
CA ARG A 62 -3.82 -24.39 -20.84
C ARG A 62 -3.87 -24.21 -22.36
N GLY A 63 -2.80 -23.68 -22.96
CA GLY A 63 -2.68 -23.40 -24.39
C GLY A 63 -1.75 -24.33 -25.16
N ARG A 64 -1.25 -25.40 -24.53
CA ARG A 64 -0.53 -26.52 -25.15
C ARG A 64 -1.47 -27.72 -25.25
#